data_AF-A0A0P8X3M2-F1
#
_entry.id   AF-A0A0P8X3M2-F1
#
_cell.length_a   1.000
_cell.length_b   1.000
_cell.length_c   1.000
_cell.angle_alpha   90.00
_cell.angle_beta   90.00
_cell.angle_gamma   90.00
#
_symmetry.space_group_name_H-M   'P 1'
#
loop_
_entity.id
_entity.type
_entity.pdbx_description
1 polymer ?
#
loop_
_entity_poly.entity_id
_entity_poly.type
_entity_poly.pdbx_seq_one_letter_code
_entity_poly.pdbx_strand_id
1 'polypeptide(L)'
;MCRHGFLNHVKHTGDSLELFQNQQGYTGQDLYVPAQVVVDKGFITANETAAVEFAYHIFKTLKIDTDEEIEKWFDNFKNGAVRTL
;
A
#
# COMPACT_ATOMS: atom_id res chain seq x y z
N MET A 1 -6.11 11.33 -5.70
CA MET A 1 -4.81 11.02 -6.36
C MET A 1 -4.95 10.80 -7.85
N CYS A 2 -5.75 9.80 -8.27
CA CYS A 2 -5.87 9.40 -9.69
C CYS A 2 -6.28 10.55 -10.63
N ARG A 3 -7.40 11.24 -10.33
CA ARG A 3 -7.90 12.38 -11.12
C ARG A 3 -6.97 13.61 -11.21
N HIS A 4 -5.99 13.71 -10.31
CA HIS A 4 -5.03 14.82 -10.28
C HIS A 4 -3.70 14.45 -10.93
N GLY A 5 -3.60 13.27 -11.56
CA GLY A 5 -2.41 12.83 -12.29
C GLY A 5 -1.24 12.35 -11.42
N PHE A 6 -1.39 12.32 -10.08
CA PHE A 6 -0.30 11.92 -9.17
C PHE A 6 0.16 10.46 -9.38
N LEU A 7 -0.73 9.60 -9.86
CA LEU A 7 -0.44 8.19 -10.14
C LEU A 7 0.21 7.95 -11.51
N ASN A 8 0.34 8.97 -12.36
CA ASN A 8 0.85 8.81 -13.72
C ASN A 8 2.37 8.63 -13.77
N HIS A 9 3.08 8.82 -12.65
CA HIS A 9 4.54 8.90 -12.60
C HIS A 9 5.18 8.05 -11.48
N VAL A 10 4.36 7.24 -10.79
CA VAL A 10 4.76 6.35 -9.71
C VAL A 10 4.11 4.99 -9.87
N LYS A 11 4.81 3.92 -9.52
CA LYS A 11 4.20 2.60 -9.37
C LYS A 11 3.14 2.66 -8.30
N HIS A 12 2.00 2.02 -8.54
CA HIS A 12 0.87 2.09 -7.63
C HIS A 12 -0.03 0.85 -7.72
N THR A 13 -0.89 0.71 -6.72
CA THR A 13 -1.96 -0.31 -6.70
C THR A 13 -3.26 0.28 -6.15
N GLY A 14 -4.31 -0.55 -6.11
CA GLY A 14 -5.63 -0.22 -5.60
C GLY A 14 -6.58 -1.40 -5.81
N ASP A 15 -7.88 -1.16 -5.72
CA ASP A 15 -8.89 -2.22 -5.79
C ASP A 15 -8.96 -2.87 -7.19
N SER A 16 -8.89 -2.06 -8.25
CA SER A 16 -8.73 -2.56 -9.62
C SER A 16 -8.18 -1.50 -10.58
N LEU A 17 -7.49 -1.95 -11.63
CA LEU A 17 -7.02 -1.07 -12.71
C LEU A 17 -8.19 -0.39 -13.45
N GLU A 18 -9.30 -1.10 -13.63
CA GLU A 18 -10.48 -0.60 -14.34
C GLU A 18 -11.06 0.66 -13.68
N LEU A 19 -11.12 0.67 -12.33
CA LEU A 19 -11.59 1.83 -11.58
C LEU A 19 -10.73 3.08 -11.82
N PHE A 20 -9.43 2.92 -12.09
CA PHE A 20 -8.52 4.01 -12.41
C PHE A 20 -8.64 4.45 -13.86
N GLN A 21 -8.77 3.52 -14.80
CA GLN A 21 -8.96 3.82 -16.23
C GLN A 21 -10.23 4.65 -16.48
N ASN A 22 -11.25 4.51 -15.62
CA ASN A 22 -12.47 5.30 -15.67
C ASN A 22 -12.31 6.75 -15.12
N GLN A 23 -11.14 7.12 -14.59
CA GLN A 23 -10.89 8.45 -14.05
C GLN A 23 -10.30 9.40 -15.09
N GLN A 24 -10.90 10.59 -15.23
CA GLN A 24 -10.36 11.65 -16.07
C GLN A 24 -8.93 12.04 -15.62
N GLY A 25 -7.99 12.08 -16.57
CA GLY A 25 -6.60 12.50 -16.33
C GLY A 25 -5.66 11.37 -15.90
N TYR A 26 -6.13 10.14 -15.79
CA TYR A 26 -5.27 8.98 -15.53
C TYR A 26 -4.59 8.49 -16.81
N THR A 27 -3.26 8.33 -16.75
CA THR A 27 -2.42 7.78 -17.83
C THR A 27 -1.35 6.83 -17.29
N GLY A 28 -1.55 6.32 -16.07
CA GLY A 28 -0.56 5.53 -15.33
C GLY A 28 -0.74 4.02 -15.45
N GLN A 29 -1.49 3.50 -16.41
CA GLN A 29 -1.85 2.08 -16.48
C GLN A 29 -0.64 1.13 -16.51
N ASP A 30 0.45 1.54 -17.16
CA ASP A 30 1.69 0.74 -17.24
C ASP A 30 2.47 0.71 -15.92
N LEU A 31 2.09 1.56 -14.96
CA LEU A 31 2.67 1.64 -13.62
C LEU A 31 1.77 0.98 -12.56
N TYR A 32 0.58 0.51 -12.94
CA TYR A 32 -0.28 -0.25 -12.04
C TYR A 32 0.32 -1.64 -11.78
N VAL A 33 0.38 -2.03 -10.52
CA VAL A 33 0.84 -3.35 -10.08
C VAL A 33 -0.29 -4.02 -9.30
N PRO A 34 -0.76 -5.22 -9.68
CA PRO A 34 -1.76 -5.96 -8.91
C PRO A 34 -1.10 -6.55 -7.64
N ALA A 35 -1.20 -5.83 -6.52
CA ALA A 35 -0.57 -6.17 -5.25
C ALA A 35 -1.39 -5.65 -4.06
N GLN A 36 -1.10 -6.13 -2.84
CA GLN A 36 -1.71 -5.61 -1.62
C GLN A 36 -1.29 -4.15 -1.36
N VAL A 37 0.02 -3.88 -1.45
CA VAL A 37 0.61 -2.55 -1.25
C VAL A 37 1.72 -2.33 -2.27
N VAL A 38 1.86 -1.09 -2.75
CA VAL A 38 2.99 -0.62 -3.54
C VAL A 38 3.56 0.64 -2.91
N VAL A 39 4.88 0.66 -2.75
CA VAL A 39 5.64 1.82 -2.29
C VAL A 39 6.57 2.29 -3.40
N ASP A 40 6.41 3.54 -3.85
CA ASP A 40 7.29 4.14 -4.85
C ASP A 40 7.45 5.64 -4.61
N LYS A 41 8.69 6.13 -4.53
CA LYS A 41 9.03 7.55 -4.34
C LYS A 41 8.25 8.27 -3.22
N GLY A 42 7.99 7.58 -2.11
CA GLY A 42 7.24 8.10 -0.97
C GLY A 42 5.70 8.02 -1.10
N PHE A 43 5.18 7.53 -2.22
CA PHE A 43 3.78 7.14 -2.34
C PHE A 43 3.61 5.73 -1.82
N ILE A 44 2.67 5.56 -0.89
CA ILE A 44 2.20 4.25 -0.42
C ILE A 44 0.76 4.14 -0.92
N THR A 45 0.49 3.14 -1.73
CA THR A 45 -0.86 2.83 -2.24
C THR A 45 -1.20 1.39 -1.92
N ALA A 46 -2.49 1.12 -1.68
CA ALA A 46 -2.96 -0.17 -1.22
C ALA A 46 -4.38 -0.43 -1.74
N ASN A 47 -4.77 -1.70 -1.82
CA ASN A 47 -6.17 -2.07 -1.96
C ASN A 47 -6.89 -2.10 -0.61
N GLU A 48 -8.22 -2.15 -0.62
CA GLU A 48 -9.07 -2.09 0.58
C GLU A 48 -8.78 -3.18 1.64
N THR A 49 -8.24 -4.33 1.23
CA THR A 49 -7.99 -5.48 2.11
C THR A 49 -6.61 -5.46 2.79
N ALA A 50 -5.74 -4.54 2.38
CA ALA A 50 -4.33 -4.48 2.80
C ALA A 50 -4.08 -3.51 3.96
N ALA A 51 -5.06 -3.30 4.84
CA ALA A 51 -4.97 -2.29 5.90
C ALA A 51 -3.75 -2.48 6.83
N VAL A 52 -3.39 -3.72 7.15
CA VAL A 52 -2.26 -4.04 8.03
C VAL A 52 -0.92 -3.77 7.32
N GLU A 53 -0.76 -4.24 6.09
CA GLU A 53 0.41 -3.97 5.26
C GLU A 53 0.59 -2.48 4.96
N PHE A 54 -0.52 -1.77 4.72
CA PHE A 54 -0.51 -0.35 4.45
C PHE A 54 0.01 0.43 5.66
N ALA A 55 -0.51 0.13 6.86
CA ALA A 55 -0.03 0.72 8.11
C ALA A 55 1.43 0.37 8.39
N TYR A 56 1.87 -0.87 8.13
CA TYR A 56 3.28 -1.28 8.26
C TYR A 56 4.21 -0.35 7.44
N HIS A 57 3.89 -0.10 6.17
CA HIS A 57 4.71 0.77 5.34
C HIS A 57 4.69 2.25 5.79
N ILE A 58 3.56 2.74 6.31
CA ILE A 58 3.47 4.08 6.90
C ILE A 58 4.39 4.17 8.13
N PHE A 59 4.32 3.19 9.03
CA PHE A 59 5.10 3.15 10.28
C PHE A 59 6.60 3.13 9.98
N LYS A 60 7.03 2.28 9.04
CA LYS A 60 8.42 2.23 8.57
C LYS A 60 8.88 3.57 7.96
N THR A 61 8.03 4.22 7.17
CA THR A 61 8.36 5.49 6.52
C THR A 61 8.50 6.63 7.52
N LEU A 62 7.60 6.69 8.50
CA LEU A 62 7.60 7.73 9.54
C LEU A 62 8.56 7.43 10.69
N LYS A 63 9.14 6.23 10.75
CA LYS A 63 10.06 5.78 11.80
C LYS A 63 9.48 5.98 13.20
N ILE A 64 8.23 5.56 13.38
CA ILE A 64 7.50 5.78 14.64
C ILE A 64 8.05 4.96 15.81
N ASP A 65 8.77 3.88 15.50
CA ASP A 65 9.42 2.99 16.46
C ASP A 65 10.64 2.32 15.80
N THR A 66 11.32 1.43 16.52
CA THR A 66 12.37 0.55 15.99
C THR A 66 11.81 -0.41 14.95
N ASP A 67 12.67 -0.79 14.00
CA ASP A 67 12.30 -1.76 12.96
C ASP A 67 11.81 -3.08 13.56
N GLU A 68 12.45 -3.56 14.64
CA GLU A 68 12.09 -4.80 15.33
C GLU A 68 10.67 -4.79 15.90
N GLU A 69 10.28 -3.71 16.60
CA GLU A 69 8.92 -3.60 17.15
C GLU A 69 7.87 -3.43 16.05
N ILE A 70 8.20 -2.78 14.92
CA ILE A 70 7.30 -2.69 13.76
C ILE A 70 7.11 -4.06 13.09
N GLU A 71 8.16 -4.85 12.91
CA GLU A 71 8.05 -6.21 12.36
C GLU A 71 7.18 -7.11 13.27
N LYS A 72 7.39 -7.02 14.58
CA LYS A 72 6.61 -7.77 15.57
C LYS A 72 5.14 -7.33 15.59
N TRP A 73 4.87 -6.03 15.50
CA TRP A 73 3.52 -5.50 15.34
C TRP A 73 2.86 -6.09 14.08
N PHE A 74 3.56 -6.05 12.96
CA PHE A 74 3.04 -6.56 11.68
C PHE A 74 2.70 -8.05 11.76
N ASP A 75 3.61 -8.88 12.26
CA ASP A 75 3.38 -10.33 12.42
C ASP A 75 2.19 -10.63 13.34
N ASN A 76 2.06 -9.93 14.47
CA ASN A 76 0.95 -10.11 15.40
C ASN A 76 -0.41 -9.75 14.79
N PHE A 77 -0.49 -8.66 14.02
CA PHE A 77 -1.73 -8.25 13.37
C PHE A 77 -2.04 -9.10 12.14
N LYS A 78 -1.02 -9.62 11.45
CA LYS A 78 -1.21 -10.47 10.27
C LYS A 78 -1.62 -11.89 10.63
N ASN A 79 -1.03 -12.45 11.67
CA ASN A 79 -1.11 -13.87 12.00
C ASN A 79 -1.74 -14.15 13.38
N GLY A 80 -2.20 -13.11 14.08
CA GLY A 80 -2.69 -13.20 15.46
C GLY A 80 -1.55 -13.28 16.48
N ALA A 81 -1.76 -12.73 17.67
CA ALA A 81 -0.78 -12.76 18.76
C ALA A 81 -0.84 -14.04 19.61
N VAL A 82 -1.96 -14.77 19.57
CA VAL A 82 -2.15 -16.06 20.26
C VAL A 82 -2.30 -17.14 19.20
N ARG A 83 -1.30 -18.02 19.13
CA ARG A 83 -1.23 -19.10 18.13
C ARG A 83 -1.16 -20.42 18.89
N THR A 84 -2.25 -21.17 18.90
CA THR A 84 -2.24 -22.56 19.34
C THR A 84 -1.86 -23.45 18.16
N LEU A 85 -0.98 -24.42 18.41
CA LEU A 85 -0.52 -25.42 17.44
C LEU A 85 -1.67 -26.27 16.89
#